data_AF-A0A094DR40-F1
#
_entry.id   AF-A0A094DR40-F1
#
_cell.length_a   1.000
_cell.length_b   1.000
_cell.length_c   1.000
_cell.angle_alpha   90.00
_cell.angle_beta   90.00
_cell.angle_gamma   90.00
#
_symmetry.space_group_name_H-M   'P 1'
#
loop_
_entity.id
_entity.type
_entity.pdbx_description
1 polymer ?
#
loop_
_entity_poly.entity_id
_entity_poly.type
_entity_poly.pdbx_seq_one_letter_code
_entity_poly.pdbx_strand_id
1 'polypeptide(L)'
;MPGYTINAPISAFHTYTASASLTIAICSRTPGRRTRTTPPGRQTLFRGMARLMLPLANIPQPRIGSFQFHADGTVTLTNRPLPCSVVILENEGALRTIQRNETYTCTEPFIADMLTLHDNSFLRNLNATYGEDDCRSQMASKALLRMLSHHYVERKHRNGPFYFQFTDLYASNIFVDEQWNITCLIDLEWVCALPAEMLAVPYWLTGHGIDEIVDDNLHEFDVIRQEFMKNFEAEEASMQNPTLASTMHKGWESDGVWFWRCLTSTNAMISFVKDHNCPRFSRLSSEAEEIIS
;
A
#
# COMPACT_ATOMS: atom_id res chain seq x y z
N MET A 1 58.55 3.33 -3.53
CA MET A 1 57.77 3.18 -2.28
C MET A 1 56.91 4.42 -2.12
N PRO A 2 55.64 4.31 -1.70
CA PRO A 2 54.59 3.52 -2.31
C PRO A 2 53.39 4.39 -2.75
N GLY A 3 52.62 3.89 -3.72
CA GLY A 3 51.34 4.44 -4.10
C GLY A 3 50.27 4.16 -3.04
N TYR A 4 49.29 5.05 -2.96
CA TYR A 4 48.04 4.81 -2.23
C TYR A 4 46.90 4.72 -3.24
N THR A 5 46.63 3.49 -3.63
CA THR A 5 45.34 3.06 -4.18
C THR A 5 44.33 3.14 -3.04
N ILE A 6 43.37 4.06 -3.12
CA ILE A 6 42.20 4.01 -2.24
C ILE A 6 41.25 2.98 -2.83
N ASN A 7 41.44 1.72 -2.41
CA ASN A 7 40.42 0.69 -2.53
C ASN A 7 39.29 1.02 -1.56
N ALA A 8 38.28 1.75 -2.01
CA ALA A 8 36.99 1.81 -1.34
C ALA A 8 36.13 0.65 -1.88
N PRO A 9 35.63 -0.26 -1.04
CA PRO A 9 34.81 -1.36 -1.50
C PRO A 9 33.47 -0.85 -2.05
N ILE A 10 33.17 -1.30 -3.26
CA ILE A 10 31.87 -1.21 -3.93
C ILE A 10 30.89 -2.05 -3.11
N SER A 11 30.09 -1.43 -2.23
CA SER A 11 28.93 -2.08 -1.59
C SER A 11 27.88 -1.09 -1.05
N ALA A 12 27.69 0.05 -1.70
CA ALA A 12 26.79 1.12 -1.20
C ALA A 12 25.49 1.29 -2.02
N PHE A 13 25.07 0.30 -2.81
CA PHE A 13 23.85 0.37 -3.64
C PHE A 13 22.74 -0.62 -3.25
N HIS A 14 22.87 -1.28 -2.11
CA HIS A 14 21.73 -1.93 -1.47
C HIS A 14 21.35 -1.14 -0.21
N THR A 15 20.04 -1.00 0.01
CA THR A 15 19.40 -0.52 1.24
C THR A 15 19.41 1.00 1.49
N TYR A 16 18.55 1.72 0.77
CA TYR A 16 17.64 2.69 1.40
C TYR A 16 16.31 2.00 1.76
N THR A 17 16.38 0.75 2.19
CA THR A 17 15.55 0.27 3.30
C THR A 17 16.24 0.71 4.59
N ALA A 18 16.13 1.99 4.92
CA ALA A 18 16.33 2.43 6.30
C ALA A 18 15.07 2.12 7.14
N SER A 19 14.48 0.95 6.94
CA SER A 19 13.95 0.17 8.05
C SER A 19 14.98 -0.92 8.22
N ALA A 20 15.84 -0.74 9.22
CA ALA A 20 16.74 -1.77 9.69
C ALA A 20 16.01 -3.11 9.71
N SER A 21 16.69 -4.20 9.40
CA SER A 21 16.22 -5.56 9.64
C SER A 21 15.63 -5.68 11.06
N LEU A 22 14.33 -5.42 11.16
CA LEU A 22 13.54 -5.48 12.38
C LEU A 22 12.49 -6.54 12.10
N THR A 23 12.94 -7.78 12.15
CA THR A 23 12.07 -8.93 12.38
C THR A 23 11.06 -8.53 13.44
N ILE A 24 9.77 -8.57 13.07
CA ILE A 24 8.61 -8.14 13.84
C ILE A 24 8.79 -8.46 15.34
N ALA A 25 9.07 -7.41 16.12
CA ALA A 25 8.96 -7.40 17.55
C ALA A 25 7.72 -6.58 17.89
N ILE A 26 6.58 -7.26 18.03
CA ILE A 26 5.43 -6.67 18.69
C ILE A 26 5.86 -6.49 20.14
N CYS A 27 6.19 -5.24 20.47
CA CYS A 27 7.02 -4.88 21.61
C CYS A 27 6.21 -5.03 22.91
N SER A 28 6.14 -6.24 23.45
CA SER A 28 5.98 -6.42 24.90
C SER A 28 7.30 -6.03 25.57
N ARG A 29 7.24 -5.37 26.73
CA ARG A 29 8.33 -4.67 27.45
C ARG A 29 9.54 -5.52 27.91
N THR A 30 9.89 -6.60 27.22
CA THR A 30 11.01 -7.49 27.56
C THR A 30 11.94 -7.69 26.36
N PRO A 31 13.20 -7.21 26.41
CA PRO A 31 14.16 -7.41 25.33
C PRO A 31 14.55 -8.91 25.25
N GLY A 32 14.42 -9.52 24.07
CA GLY A 32 15.09 -10.80 23.76
C GLY A 32 14.23 -12.02 23.45
N ARG A 33 12.89 -11.94 23.43
CA ARG A 33 12.03 -13.06 22.98
C ARG A 33 11.33 -12.74 21.67
N ARG A 34 11.67 -13.49 20.61
CA ARG A 34 10.89 -13.60 19.38
C ARG A 34 9.57 -14.30 19.71
N THR A 35 8.51 -13.56 19.97
CA THR A 35 7.18 -14.16 20.20
C THR A 35 6.45 -14.26 18.87
N ARG A 36 6.49 -15.44 18.25
CA ARG A 36 5.54 -15.81 17.19
C ARG A 36 4.14 -15.73 17.79
N THR A 37 3.24 -14.94 17.20
CA THR A 37 1.84 -14.82 17.66
C THR A 37 1.21 -16.19 17.80
N THR A 38 0.64 -16.49 18.97
CA THR A 38 -0.22 -17.66 19.11
C THR A 38 -1.54 -17.40 18.37
N PRO A 39 -2.21 -18.43 17.84
CA PRO A 39 -3.48 -18.24 17.11
C PRO A 39 -4.54 -17.41 17.88
N PRO A 40 -4.71 -17.57 19.21
CA PRO A 40 -5.64 -16.72 19.98
C PRO A 40 -5.22 -15.24 20.06
N GLY A 41 -3.92 -14.95 20.20
CA GLY A 41 -3.41 -13.58 20.20
C GLY A 41 -3.60 -12.89 18.86
N ARG A 42 -3.40 -13.63 17.75
CA ARG A 42 -3.60 -13.14 16.39
C ARG A 42 -5.05 -12.75 16.12
N GLN A 43 -6.02 -13.58 16.51
CA GLN A 43 -7.44 -13.25 16.34
C GLN A 43 -7.83 -11.97 17.09
N THR A 44 -7.30 -11.78 18.30
CA THR A 44 -7.54 -10.58 19.10
C THR A 44 -6.97 -9.33 18.42
N LEU A 45 -5.76 -9.42 17.87
CA LEU A 45 -5.16 -8.35 17.08
C LEU A 45 -5.98 -8.04 15.82
N PHE A 46 -6.43 -9.06 15.08
CA PHE A 46 -7.20 -8.89 13.84
C PHE A 46 -8.53 -8.20 14.10
N ARG A 47 -9.21 -8.61 15.18
CA ARG A 47 -10.41 -7.94 15.66
C ARG A 47 -10.13 -6.49 16.05
N GLY A 48 -9.03 -6.23 16.75
CA GLY A 48 -8.60 -4.88 17.11
C GLY A 48 -8.37 -4.00 15.88
N MET A 49 -7.67 -4.50 14.86
CA MET A 49 -7.44 -3.77 13.61
C MET A 49 -8.75 -3.51 12.84
N ALA A 50 -9.65 -4.48 12.76
CA ALA A 50 -10.98 -4.28 12.17
C ALA A 50 -11.74 -3.16 12.89
N ARG A 51 -11.72 -3.14 14.22
CA ARG A 51 -12.33 -2.09 15.05
C ARG A 51 -11.67 -0.71 14.92
N LEU A 52 -10.45 -0.62 14.41
CA LEU A 52 -9.83 0.66 14.07
C LEU A 52 -10.25 1.12 12.67
N MET A 53 -10.20 0.22 11.70
CA MET A 53 -10.43 0.53 10.29
C MET A 53 -11.91 0.85 10.02
N LEU A 54 -12.81 0.02 10.53
CA LEU A 54 -14.24 0.05 10.20
C LEU A 54 -14.96 1.32 10.66
N PRO A 55 -14.86 1.77 11.94
CA PRO A 55 -15.58 2.96 12.37
C PRO A 55 -15.13 4.23 11.66
N LEU A 56 -13.84 4.36 11.36
CA LEU A 56 -13.29 5.52 10.66
C LEU A 56 -13.70 5.53 9.19
N ALA A 57 -13.76 4.35 8.56
CA ALA A 57 -14.33 4.20 7.24
C ALA A 57 -15.87 4.27 7.22
N ASN A 58 -16.55 4.39 8.38
CA ASN A 58 -18.00 4.64 8.41
C ASN A 58 -18.36 6.12 8.25
N ILE A 59 -17.37 7.01 8.09
CA ILE A 59 -17.56 8.44 7.89
C ILE A 59 -17.15 8.80 6.46
N PRO A 60 -18.11 8.77 5.50
CA PRO A 60 -17.88 9.18 4.12
C PRO A 60 -17.24 10.56 4.02
N GLN A 61 -16.20 10.63 3.21
CA GLN A 61 -15.48 11.86 2.90
C GLN A 61 -15.88 12.35 1.50
N PRO A 62 -16.03 13.67 1.30
CA PRO A 62 -16.51 14.23 0.04
C PRO A 62 -15.45 14.27 -1.06
N ARG A 63 -14.18 14.01 -0.73
CA ARG A 63 -13.04 14.09 -1.64
C ARG A 63 -11.87 13.21 -1.17
N ILE A 64 -10.96 12.91 -2.08
CA ILE A 64 -9.64 12.34 -1.80
C ILE A 64 -8.71 13.47 -1.38
N GLY A 65 -8.00 13.29 -0.27
CA GLY A 65 -7.09 14.29 0.29
C GLY A 65 -6.58 13.89 1.67
N SER A 66 -5.77 14.76 2.28
CA SER A 66 -5.31 14.61 3.65
C SER A 66 -5.91 15.67 4.56
N PHE A 67 -6.00 15.33 5.84
CA PHE A 67 -6.55 16.22 6.86
C PHE A 67 -5.52 17.29 7.25
N GLN A 68 -5.97 18.54 7.32
CA GLN A 68 -5.20 19.68 7.77
C GLN A 68 -5.70 20.10 9.13
N PHE A 69 -4.78 20.18 10.09
CA PHE A 69 -5.03 20.67 11.44
C PHE A 69 -4.70 22.15 11.50
N HIS A 70 -5.65 22.96 11.94
CA HIS A 70 -5.49 24.40 12.05
C HIS A 70 -5.20 24.82 13.50
N ALA A 71 -4.56 25.98 13.65
CA ALA A 71 -4.23 26.53 14.97
C ALA A 71 -5.46 26.89 15.82
N ASP A 72 -6.63 27.06 15.18
CA ASP A 72 -7.91 27.28 15.85
C ASP A 72 -8.58 25.99 16.36
N GLY A 73 -7.91 24.83 16.19
CA GLY A 73 -8.40 23.53 16.60
C GLY A 73 -9.34 22.86 15.59
N THR A 74 -9.62 23.48 14.45
CA THR A 74 -10.41 22.86 13.39
C THR A 74 -9.59 21.87 12.56
N VAL A 75 -10.28 20.86 12.03
CA VAL A 75 -9.69 19.87 11.11
C VAL A 75 -10.45 19.94 9.80
N THR A 76 -9.74 20.12 8.69
CA THR A 76 -10.35 20.21 7.36
C THR A 76 -9.71 19.25 6.37
N LEU A 77 -10.51 18.70 5.46
CA LEU A 77 -10.01 17.88 4.36
C LEU A 77 -9.66 18.78 3.16
N THR A 78 -8.55 19.50 3.27
CA THR A 78 -8.14 20.55 2.31
C THR A 78 -6.73 20.41 1.78
N ASN A 79 -5.95 19.46 2.32
CA ASN A 79 -4.60 19.18 1.85
C ASN A 79 -4.65 18.07 0.80
N ARG A 80 -3.65 18.05 -0.10
CA ARG A 80 -3.50 16.98 -1.09
C ARG A 80 -3.34 15.60 -0.45
N PRO A 81 -3.63 14.52 -1.19
CA PRO A 81 -3.34 13.18 -0.71
C PRO A 81 -1.84 13.04 -0.42
N LEU A 82 -1.50 12.76 0.84
CA LEU A 82 -0.14 12.63 1.34
C LEU A 82 0.05 11.28 2.04
N PRO A 83 0.03 10.15 1.32
CA PRO A 83 0.64 8.94 1.84
C PRO A 83 2.17 9.14 1.95
N CYS A 84 2.81 8.41 2.86
CA CYS A 84 4.25 8.51 3.11
C CYS A 84 5.10 8.37 1.82
N SER A 85 4.69 7.49 0.91
CA SER A 85 5.36 7.29 -0.39
C SER A 85 5.45 8.55 -1.24
N VAL A 86 4.44 9.43 -1.23
CA VAL A 86 4.48 10.68 -2.00
C VAL A 86 5.57 11.60 -1.48
N VAL A 87 5.71 11.70 -0.16
CA VAL A 87 6.73 12.55 0.46
C VAL A 87 8.13 11.98 0.25
N ILE A 88 8.29 10.66 0.35
CA ILE A 88 9.58 9.99 0.05
C ILE A 88 10.01 10.29 -1.38
N LEU A 89 9.15 10.05 -2.37
CA LEU A 89 9.49 10.26 -3.78
C LEU A 89 9.82 11.73 -4.08
N GLU A 90 9.07 12.68 -3.51
CA GLU A 90 9.38 14.11 -3.66
C GLU A 90 10.73 14.48 -3.01
N ASN A 91 11.05 13.95 -1.83
CA ASN A 91 12.32 14.19 -1.16
C ASN A 91 13.50 13.58 -1.93
N GLU A 92 13.29 12.48 -2.64
CA GLU A 92 14.25 11.85 -3.56
C GLU A 92 14.40 12.62 -4.88
N GLY A 93 13.65 13.71 -5.07
CA GLY A 93 13.79 14.63 -6.20
C GLY A 93 12.74 14.48 -7.30
N ALA A 94 11.72 13.64 -7.10
CA ALA A 94 10.58 13.59 -8.01
C ALA A 94 9.88 14.95 -8.08
N LEU A 95 9.52 15.38 -9.29
CA LEU A 95 8.73 16.59 -9.46
C LEU A 95 7.33 16.37 -8.89
N ARG A 96 6.93 17.28 -7.99
CA ARG A 96 5.58 17.36 -7.43
C ARG A 96 4.54 17.40 -8.53
N THR A 97 3.60 16.45 -8.51
CA THR A 97 2.45 16.41 -9.43
C THR A 97 1.20 17.06 -8.84
N ILE A 98 0.96 16.88 -7.55
CA ILE A 98 -0.24 17.37 -6.85
C ILE A 98 0.12 18.60 -6.02
N GLN A 99 -0.51 19.75 -6.24
CA GLN A 99 -0.28 20.96 -5.46
C GLN A 99 -0.87 20.85 -4.05
N ARG A 100 -0.32 21.62 -3.10
CA ARG A 100 -0.66 21.50 -1.66
C ARG A 100 -2.16 21.51 -1.35
N ASN A 101 -2.93 22.36 -2.02
CA ASN A 101 -4.35 22.54 -1.74
C ASN A 101 -5.26 21.83 -2.77
N GLU A 102 -4.70 20.94 -3.60
CA GLU A 102 -5.47 20.18 -4.57
C GLU A 102 -6.03 18.91 -3.94
N THR A 103 -7.29 18.63 -4.20
CA THR A 103 -8.02 17.45 -3.71
C THR A 103 -8.87 16.92 -4.84
N TYR A 104 -9.32 15.67 -4.77
CA TYR A 104 -10.02 15.04 -5.88
C TYR A 104 -11.44 14.64 -5.51
N THR A 105 -12.42 15.03 -6.32
CA THR A 105 -13.79 14.51 -6.22
C THR A 105 -14.01 13.27 -7.09
N CYS A 106 -12.97 12.83 -7.79
CA CYS A 106 -13.00 11.73 -8.74
C CYS A 106 -11.70 10.91 -8.61
N THR A 107 -11.80 9.59 -8.70
CA THR A 107 -10.69 8.66 -8.48
C THR A 107 -9.68 8.68 -9.63
N GLU A 108 -10.14 8.82 -10.88
CA GLU A 108 -9.30 8.71 -12.07
C GLU A 108 -8.20 9.79 -12.15
N PRO A 109 -8.47 11.10 -11.90
CA PRO A 109 -7.41 12.11 -11.87
C PRO A 109 -6.39 11.87 -10.77
N PHE A 110 -6.83 11.39 -9.59
CA PHE A 110 -5.94 11.01 -8.50
C PHE A 110 -4.96 9.90 -8.94
N ILE A 111 -5.45 8.84 -9.59
CA ILE A 111 -4.58 7.79 -10.12
C ILE A 111 -3.61 8.36 -11.17
N ALA A 112 -4.10 9.19 -12.10
CA ALA A 112 -3.28 9.76 -13.15
C ALA A 112 -2.09 10.58 -12.59
N ASP A 113 -2.33 11.37 -11.54
CA ASP A 113 -1.27 12.18 -10.91
C ASP A 113 -0.31 11.34 -10.06
N MET A 114 -0.79 10.27 -9.43
CA MET A 114 0.07 9.30 -8.73
C MET A 114 0.98 8.56 -9.72
N LEU A 115 0.46 8.10 -10.85
CA LEU A 115 1.26 7.46 -11.91
C LEU A 115 2.28 8.45 -12.51
N THR A 116 1.89 9.71 -12.69
CA THR A 116 2.81 10.75 -13.17
C THR A 116 3.90 11.06 -12.15
N LEU A 117 3.62 10.99 -10.83
CA LEU A 117 4.64 11.12 -9.79
C LEU A 117 5.69 10.00 -9.91
N HIS A 118 5.22 8.78 -10.15
CA HIS A 118 6.07 7.61 -10.39
C HIS A 118 6.91 7.72 -11.66
N ASP A 119 6.39 8.34 -12.72
CA ASP A 119 7.16 8.65 -13.93
C ASP A 119 8.24 9.70 -13.62
N ASN A 120 7.87 10.76 -12.88
CA ASN A 120 8.80 11.83 -12.49
C ASN A 120 9.92 11.31 -11.59
N SER A 121 9.63 10.42 -10.64
CA SER A 121 10.66 9.79 -9.81
C SER A 121 11.64 8.97 -10.66
N PHE A 122 11.11 8.12 -11.55
CA PHE A 122 11.91 7.29 -12.44
C PHE A 122 12.85 8.11 -13.33
N LEU A 123 12.35 9.21 -13.91
CA LEU A 123 13.15 10.10 -14.77
C LEU A 123 14.21 10.91 -14.02
N ARG A 124 14.04 11.12 -12.71
CA ARG A 124 14.96 11.89 -11.87
C ARG A 124 16.06 11.05 -11.26
N ASN A 125 15.79 9.77 -11.02
CA ASN A 125 16.77 8.86 -10.44
C ASN A 125 17.74 8.32 -11.51
N LEU A 126 18.98 8.81 -11.48
CA LEU A 126 20.05 8.38 -12.40
C LEU A 126 20.44 6.91 -12.26
N ASN A 127 20.09 6.28 -11.15
CA ASN A 127 20.33 4.86 -10.87
C ASN A 127 19.03 4.05 -10.86
N ALA A 128 17.99 4.53 -11.54
CA ALA A 128 16.69 3.86 -11.58
C ALA A 128 16.73 2.48 -12.25
N THR A 129 17.72 2.24 -13.12
CA THR A 129 17.77 1.05 -13.98
C THR A 129 19.15 0.41 -13.99
N TYR A 130 19.20 -0.92 -14.07
CA TYR A 130 20.46 -1.68 -14.17
C TYR A 130 20.98 -1.83 -15.60
N GLY A 131 20.19 -1.46 -16.61
CA GLY A 131 20.54 -1.57 -18.03
C GLY A 131 19.36 -1.26 -18.94
N GLU A 132 19.55 -1.41 -20.25
CA GLU A 132 18.54 -1.07 -21.26
C GLU A 132 17.27 -1.92 -21.14
N ASP A 133 17.41 -3.23 -20.97
CA ASP A 133 16.27 -4.16 -20.88
C ASP A 133 15.42 -3.91 -19.62
N ASP A 134 16.08 -3.61 -18.50
CA ASP A 134 15.43 -3.23 -17.25
C ASP A 134 14.69 -1.89 -17.41
N CYS A 135 15.33 -0.90 -18.05
CA CYS A 135 14.70 0.38 -18.38
C CYS A 135 13.44 0.20 -19.21
N ARG A 136 13.51 -0.59 -20.31
CA ARG A 136 12.35 -0.90 -21.16
C ARG A 136 11.25 -1.61 -20.37
N SER A 137 11.61 -2.55 -19.50
CA SER A 137 10.65 -3.29 -18.67
C SER A 137 9.93 -2.36 -17.68
N GLN A 138 10.66 -1.48 -17.00
CA GLN A 138 10.06 -0.51 -16.07
C GLN A 138 9.14 0.47 -16.79
N MET A 139 9.54 0.99 -17.95
CA MET A 139 8.69 1.87 -18.77
C MET A 139 7.43 1.15 -19.27
N ALA A 140 7.55 -0.10 -19.73
CA ALA A 140 6.42 -0.91 -20.16
C ALA A 140 5.44 -1.18 -19.01
N SER A 141 5.95 -1.50 -17.82
CA SER A 141 5.12 -1.71 -16.62
C SER A 141 4.34 -0.45 -16.23
N LYS A 142 4.97 0.72 -16.25
CA LYS A 142 4.30 2.02 -15.98
C LYS A 142 3.22 2.33 -17.03
N ALA A 143 3.50 2.08 -18.31
CA ALA A 143 2.52 2.24 -19.38
C ALA A 143 1.32 1.27 -19.22
N LEU A 144 1.59 0.02 -18.85
CA LEU A 144 0.58 -0.99 -18.62
C LEU A 144 -0.33 -0.61 -17.44
N LEU A 145 0.22 -0.16 -16.31
CA LEU A 145 -0.57 0.32 -15.17
C LEU A 145 -1.49 1.48 -15.55
N ARG A 146 -0.98 2.42 -16.36
CA ARG A 146 -1.79 3.53 -16.86
C ARG A 146 -2.94 3.03 -17.72
N MET A 147 -2.69 2.09 -18.63
CA MET A 147 -3.71 1.47 -19.48
C MET A 147 -4.77 0.71 -18.65
N LEU A 148 -4.33 -0.06 -17.66
CA LEU A 148 -5.20 -0.92 -16.86
C LEU A 148 -5.97 -0.20 -15.74
N SER A 149 -5.61 1.04 -15.43
CA SER A 149 -6.18 1.79 -14.29
C SER A 149 -7.70 1.79 -14.24
N HIS A 150 -8.36 1.92 -15.39
CA HIS A 150 -9.82 1.93 -15.50
C HIS A 150 -10.49 0.60 -15.11
N HIS A 151 -9.78 -0.53 -15.15
CA HIS A 151 -10.31 -1.82 -14.72
C HIS A 151 -10.40 -1.94 -13.19
N TYR A 152 -9.61 -1.17 -12.46
CA TYR A 152 -9.51 -1.23 -11.01
C TYR A 152 -10.32 -0.16 -10.28
N VAL A 153 -11.03 0.69 -11.03
CA VAL A 153 -11.95 1.70 -10.50
C VAL A 153 -13.38 1.25 -10.74
N GLU A 154 -14.16 1.05 -9.68
CA GLU A 154 -15.58 0.74 -9.85
C GLU A 154 -16.31 2.01 -10.34
N ARG A 155 -16.90 1.97 -11.54
CA ARG A 155 -17.59 3.13 -12.15
C ARG A 155 -18.63 3.78 -11.24
N LYS A 156 -19.29 3.00 -10.38
CA LYS A 156 -20.27 3.50 -9.41
C LYS A 156 -19.67 4.19 -8.19
N HIS A 157 -18.39 3.95 -7.87
CA HIS A 157 -17.68 4.53 -6.72
C HIS A 157 -16.62 5.55 -7.12
N ARG A 158 -16.41 5.78 -8.42
CA ARG A 158 -15.38 6.70 -8.93
C ARG A 158 -15.46 8.13 -8.40
N ASN A 159 -16.64 8.57 -7.93
CA ASN A 159 -16.85 9.89 -7.35
C ASN A 159 -17.09 9.83 -5.82
N GLY A 160 -16.66 8.74 -5.19
CA GLY A 160 -16.87 8.44 -3.79
C GLY A 160 -18.12 7.57 -3.52
N PRO A 161 -18.50 7.42 -2.23
CA PRO A 161 -17.85 8.05 -1.07
C PRO A 161 -16.39 7.61 -0.90
N PHE A 162 -15.56 8.53 -0.41
CA PHE A 162 -14.18 8.22 -0.03
C PHE A 162 -14.12 7.95 1.48
N TYR A 163 -13.06 7.31 1.95
CA TYR A 163 -13.00 6.77 3.30
C TYR A 163 -11.71 7.17 3.99
N PHE A 164 -11.79 7.46 5.29
CA PHE A 164 -10.60 7.64 6.12
C PHE A 164 -9.82 6.34 6.17
N GLN A 165 -8.54 6.40 5.79
CA GLN A 165 -7.65 5.24 5.73
C GLN A 165 -6.29 5.58 6.35
N PHE A 166 -5.77 4.63 7.11
CA PHE A 166 -4.38 4.65 7.55
C PHE A 166 -3.50 4.16 6.41
N THR A 167 -2.66 5.05 5.87
CA THR A 167 -1.74 4.67 4.77
C THR A 167 -0.45 4.04 5.28
N ASP A 168 -0.13 4.22 6.56
CA ASP A 168 1.05 3.66 7.23
C ASP A 168 0.70 2.87 8.52
N LEU A 169 -0.30 1.98 8.42
CA LEU A 169 -0.67 1.09 9.52
C LEU A 169 0.29 -0.11 9.58
N TYR A 170 1.55 0.15 9.97
CA TYR A 170 2.61 -0.86 10.09
C TYR A 170 2.73 -1.42 11.51
N ALA A 171 3.36 -2.60 11.66
CA ALA A 171 3.51 -3.27 12.96
C ALA A 171 4.18 -2.40 14.03
N SER A 172 5.15 -1.57 13.63
CA SER A 172 5.88 -0.65 14.51
C SER A 172 5.00 0.46 15.11
N ASN A 173 3.86 0.75 14.47
CA ASN A 173 2.99 1.86 14.83
C ASN A 173 1.82 1.41 15.72
N ILE A 174 1.76 0.12 16.08
CA ILE A 174 0.68 -0.49 16.87
C ILE A 174 1.23 -1.04 18.18
N PHE A 175 0.72 -0.53 19.30
CA PHE A 175 1.01 -1.05 20.63
C PHE A 175 -0.11 -1.96 21.10
N VAL A 176 0.26 -3.08 21.73
CA VAL A 176 -0.69 -4.05 22.29
C VAL A 176 -0.40 -4.36 23.75
N ASP A 177 -1.43 -4.74 24.50
CA ASP A 177 -1.28 -5.31 25.85
C ASP A 177 -0.87 -6.80 25.81
N GLU A 178 -0.74 -7.43 26.98
CA GLU A 178 -0.40 -8.86 27.11
C GLU A 178 -1.44 -9.79 26.47
N GLN A 179 -2.67 -9.32 26.29
CA GLN A 179 -3.78 -10.03 25.67
C GLN A 179 -3.93 -9.69 24.19
N TRP A 180 -2.97 -8.98 23.59
CA TRP A 180 -2.98 -8.57 22.18
C TRP A 180 -4.06 -7.55 21.80
N ASN A 181 -4.68 -6.88 22.78
CA ASN A 181 -5.58 -5.77 22.48
C ASN A 181 -4.75 -4.55 22.07
N ILE A 182 -5.18 -3.85 21.02
CA ILE A 182 -4.55 -2.60 20.61
C ILE A 182 -4.84 -1.53 21.67
N THR A 183 -3.78 -0.95 22.22
CA THR A 183 -3.85 0.06 23.30
C THR A 183 -3.50 1.45 22.82
N CYS A 184 -2.67 1.56 21.78
CA CYS A 184 -2.23 2.84 21.24
C CYS A 184 -1.80 2.68 19.77
N LEU A 185 -2.09 3.71 18.97
CA LEU A 185 -1.50 3.93 17.67
C LEU A 185 -0.61 5.17 17.73
N ILE A 186 0.52 5.10 17.06
CA ILE A 186 1.41 6.26 16.84
C ILE A 186 1.52 6.56 15.35
N ASP A 187 2.20 7.64 15.02
CA ASP A 187 2.55 8.01 13.63
C ASP A 187 1.32 8.15 12.70
N LEU A 188 0.36 8.98 13.15
CA LEU A 188 -0.92 9.19 12.47
C LEU A 188 -0.88 10.28 11.39
N GLU A 189 0.29 10.81 11.04
CA GLU A 189 0.42 11.96 10.14
C GLU A 189 0.09 11.62 8.68
N TRP A 190 0.08 10.33 8.33
CA TRP A 190 -0.14 9.83 6.95
C TRP A 190 -1.60 9.47 6.63
N VAL A 191 -2.56 9.84 7.48
CA VAL A 191 -3.97 9.50 7.26
C VAL A 191 -4.58 10.29 6.10
N CYS A 192 -5.34 9.60 5.27
CA CYS A 192 -5.94 10.17 4.06
C CYS A 192 -7.40 9.75 3.91
N ALA A 193 -8.20 10.58 3.26
CA ALA A 193 -9.44 10.14 2.63
C ALA A 193 -9.10 9.54 1.26
N LEU A 194 -9.43 8.27 1.03
CA LEU A 194 -9.04 7.50 -0.16
C LEU A 194 -10.21 6.65 -0.71
N PRO A 195 -10.17 6.22 -1.99
CA PRO A 195 -11.11 5.27 -2.57
C PRO A 195 -11.23 3.98 -1.75
N ALA A 196 -12.43 3.40 -1.69
CA ALA A 196 -12.70 2.18 -0.94
C ALA A 196 -11.83 1.01 -1.42
N GLU A 197 -11.55 0.96 -2.72
CA GLU A 197 -10.77 -0.07 -3.38
C GLU A 197 -9.30 -0.09 -2.94
N MET A 198 -8.80 0.97 -2.29
CA MET A 198 -7.46 1.01 -1.69
C MET A 198 -7.38 0.31 -0.33
N LEU A 199 -8.53 0.04 0.31
CA LEU A 199 -8.56 -0.67 1.57
C LEU A 199 -8.11 -2.11 1.34
N ALA A 200 -7.13 -2.56 2.12
CA ALA A 200 -6.56 -3.89 1.96
C ALA A 200 -6.04 -4.43 3.28
N VAL A 201 -5.95 -5.76 3.36
CA VAL A 201 -5.31 -6.43 4.50
C VAL A 201 -3.85 -5.95 4.58
N PRO A 202 -3.32 -5.64 5.78
CA PRO A 202 -1.93 -5.24 5.92
C PRO A 202 -1.00 -6.38 5.46
N TYR A 203 -0.14 -6.09 4.49
CA TYR A 203 0.71 -7.11 3.85
C TYR A 203 1.75 -7.69 4.81
N TRP A 204 2.19 -6.90 5.79
CA TRP A 204 3.20 -7.28 6.77
C TRP A 204 2.73 -8.33 7.79
N LEU A 205 1.47 -8.79 7.75
CA LEU A 205 0.95 -9.80 8.67
C LEU A 205 1.69 -11.15 8.59
N THR A 206 2.34 -11.45 7.46
CA THR A 206 3.22 -12.60 7.29
C THR A 206 4.70 -12.28 7.50
N GLY A 207 5.05 -11.01 7.73
CA GLY A 207 6.43 -10.55 7.91
C GLY A 207 7.23 -10.39 6.62
N HIS A 208 6.60 -10.60 5.46
CA HIS A 208 7.21 -10.40 4.15
C HIS A 208 7.08 -8.96 3.69
N GLY A 209 8.09 -8.49 2.96
CA GLY A 209 8.02 -7.29 2.13
C GLY A 209 6.92 -7.46 1.08
N ILE A 210 6.34 -6.35 0.63
CA ILE A 210 5.20 -6.42 -0.28
C ILE A 210 5.59 -7.01 -1.65
N ASP A 211 6.83 -6.79 -2.09
CA ASP A 211 7.47 -7.36 -3.27
C ASP A 211 7.88 -8.83 -3.11
N GLU A 212 7.82 -9.37 -1.89
CA GLU A 212 8.13 -10.77 -1.58
C GLU A 212 6.88 -11.67 -1.55
N ILE A 213 5.67 -11.11 -1.71
CA ILE A 213 4.40 -11.86 -1.64
C ILE A 213 4.09 -12.53 -2.99
N VAL A 214 4.95 -13.46 -3.38
CA VAL A 214 4.83 -14.26 -4.60
C VAL A 214 4.88 -15.75 -4.25
N ASP A 215 4.44 -16.61 -5.17
CA ASP A 215 4.50 -18.08 -5.05
C ASP A 215 4.04 -18.61 -3.67
N ASP A 216 4.92 -19.29 -2.92
CA ASP A 216 4.61 -19.86 -1.61
C ASP A 216 4.24 -18.79 -0.57
N ASN A 217 4.87 -17.61 -0.62
CA ASN A 217 4.57 -16.50 0.28
C ASN A 217 3.20 -15.90 0.00
N LEU A 218 2.75 -15.92 -1.27
CA LEU A 218 1.40 -15.52 -1.65
C LEU A 218 0.36 -16.50 -1.06
N HIS A 219 0.64 -17.80 -1.09
CA HIS A 219 -0.22 -18.79 -0.47
C HIS A 219 -0.30 -18.62 1.05
N GLU A 220 0.84 -18.41 1.72
CA GLU A 220 0.88 -18.10 3.15
C GLU A 220 0.07 -16.84 3.46
N PHE A 221 0.27 -15.78 2.68
CA PHE A 221 -0.44 -14.52 2.86
C PHE A 221 -1.95 -14.68 2.67
N ASP A 222 -2.41 -15.43 1.66
CA ASP A 222 -3.85 -15.63 1.46
C ASP A 222 -4.50 -16.37 2.63
N VAL A 223 -3.83 -17.35 3.23
CA VAL A 223 -4.33 -18.03 4.45
C VAL A 223 -4.53 -17.03 5.59
N ILE A 224 -3.53 -16.16 5.84
CA ILE A 224 -3.61 -15.14 6.88
C ILE A 224 -4.64 -14.06 6.56
N ARG A 225 -4.72 -13.65 5.29
CA ARG A 225 -5.70 -12.69 4.77
C ARG A 225 -7.11 -13.19 4.99
N GLN A 226 -7.40 -14.46 4.69
CA GLN A 226 -8.73 -15.05 4.92
C GLN A 226 -9.09 -15.07 6.41
N GLU A 227 -8.14 -15.34 7.31
CA GLU A 227 -8.39 -15.26 8.76
C GLU A 227 -8.66 -13.83 9.22
N PHE A 228 -7.91 -12.85 8.70
CA PHE A 228 -8.19 -11.44 8.95
C PHE A 228 -9.59 -11.05 8.47
N MET A 229 -9.94 -11.41 7.22
CA MET A 229 -11.23 -11.08 6.63
C MET A 229 -12.40 -11.66 7.41
N LYS A 230 -12.29 -12.88 7.96
CA LYS A 230 -13.33 -13.44 8.84
C LYS A 230 -13.60 -12.57 10.08
N ASN A 231 -12.55 -12.03 10.69
CA ASN A 231 -12.70 -11.13 11.84
C ASN A 231 -13.23 -9.76 11.41
N PHE A 232 -12.76 -9.27 10.26
CA PHE A 232 -13.18 -8.00 9.69
C PHE A 232 -14.69 -8.01 9.36
N GLU A 233 -15.17 -9.05 8.68
CA GLU A 233 -16.59 -9.26 8.38
C GLU A 233 -17.46 -9.37 9.63
N ALA A 234 -16.98 -10.11 10.65
CA ALA A 234 -17.72 -10.27 11.89
C ALA A 234 -17.92 -8.94 12.62
N GLU A 235 -16.91 -8.07 12.61
CA GLU A 235 -17.02 -6.71 13.17
C GLU A 235 -17.87 -5.79 12.27
N GLU A 236 -17.73 -5.91 10.94
CA GLU A 236 -18.50 -5.12 9.98
C GLU A 236 -20.00 -5.44 10.00
N ALA A 237 -20.38 -6.69 10.29
CA ALA A 237 -21.79 -7.12 10.36
C ALA A 237 -22.63 -6.32 11.38
N SER A 238 -21.99 -5.68 12.36
CA SER A 238 -22.65 -4.83 13.35
C SER A 238 -22.87 -3.38 12.87
N MET A 239 -22.33 -3.02 11.70
CA MET A 239 -22.42 -1.67 11.14
C MET A 239 -23.66 -1.47 10.28
N GLN A 240 -24.03 -0.21 10.08
CA GLN A 240 -25.23 0.16 9.33
C GLN A 240 -25.11 -0.13 7.82
N ASN A 241 -23.90 0.00 7.25
CA ASN A 241 -23.62 -0.19 5.81
C ASN A 241 -22.39 -1.09 5.60
N PRO A 242 -22.51 -2.42 5.72
CA PRO A 242 -21.39 -3.35 5.60
C PRO A 242 -21.00 -3.56 4.13
N THR A 243 -20.13 -2.70 3.58
CA THR A 243 -19.73 -2.75 2.16
C THR A 243 -18.22 -2.87 1.94
N LEU A 244 -17.41 -2.62 2.96
CA LEU A 244 -15.95 -2.59 2.86
C LEU A 244 -15.38 -3.99 2.75
N ALA A 245 -15.88 -4.99 3.49
CA ALA A 245 -15.38 -6.36 3.36
C ALA A 245 -15.61 -6.91 1.94
N SER A 246 -16.80 -6.67 1.37
CA SER A 246 -17.10 -7.03 -0.01
C SER A 246 -16.18 -6.32 -1.01
N THR A 247 -15.87 -5.05 -0.77
CA THR A 247 -14.93 -4.29 -1.62
C THR A 247 -13.52 -4.87 -1.54
N MET A 248 -13.04 -5.21 -0.35
CA MET A 248 -11.74 -5.85 -0.14
C MET A 248 -11.65 -7.22 -0.82
N HIS A 249 -12.71 -8.04 -0.76
CA HIS A 249 -12.75 -9.32 -1.48
C HIS A 249 -12.70 -9.14 -3.00
N LYS A 250 -13.49 -8.22 -3.56
CA LYS A 250 -13.44 -7.92 -4.99
C LYS A 250 -12.06 -7.39 -5.41
N GLY A 251 -11.46 -6.54 -4.60
CA GLY A 251 -10.10 -6.04 -4.82
C GLY A 251 -9.06 -7.16 -4.84
N TRP A 252 -9.25 -8.19 -4.02
CA TRP A 252 -8.41 -9.40 -4.04
C TRP A 252 -8.68 -10.27 -5.27
N GLU A 253 -9.93 -10.62 -5.55
CA GLU A 253 -10.34 -11.50 -6.67
C GLU A 253 -9.99 -10.92 -8.06
N SER A 254 -9.91 -9.60 -8.17
CA SER A 254 -9.58 -8.88 -9.40
C SER A 254 -8.09 -8.55 -9.56
N ASP A 255 -7.24 -8.90 -8.57
CA ASP A 255 -5.85 -8.43 -8.46
C ASP A 255 -5.72 -6.89 -8.32
N GLY A 256 -6.83 -6.18 -8.09
CA GLY A 256 -6.86 -4.74 -7.90
C GLY A 256 -6.09 -4.28 -6.67
N VAL A 257 -6.00 -5.10 -5.63
CA VAL A 257 -5.17 -4.80 -4.44
C VAL A 257 -3.73 -4.48 -4.83
N TRP A 258 -3.15 -5.21 -5.78
CA TRP A 258 -1.77 -5.02 -6.22
C TRP A 258 -1.62 -3.73 -7.01
N PHE A 259 -2.58 -3.42 -7.87
CA PHE A 259 -2.65 -2.13 -8.56
C PHE A 259 -2.68 -0.95 -7.58
N TRP A 260 -3.55 -0.99 -6.58
CA TRP A 260 -3.66 0.10 -5.59
C TRP A 260 -2.39 0.22 -4.74
N ARG A 261 -1.77 -0.91 -4.37
CA ARG A 261 -0.48 -0.93 -3.66
C ARG A 261 0.67 -0.42 -4.52
N CYS A 262 0.66 -0.62 -5.85
CA CYS A 262 1.64 -0.01 -6.75
C CYS A 262 1.66 1.51 -6.61
N LEU A 263 0.49 2.14 -6.55
CA LEU A 263 0.38 3.60 -6.49
C LEU A 263 1.00 4.16 -5.21
N THR A 264 0.92 3.43 -4.10
CA THR A 264 1.40 3.87 -2.78
C THR A 264 2.71 3.21 -2.33
N SER A 265 3.35 2.38 -3.15
CA SER A 265 4.69 1.85 -2.89
C SER A 265 5.74 2.76 -3.52
N THR A 266 6.98 2.75 -3.03
CA THR A 266 8.09 3.50 -3.64
C THR A 266 8.88 2.67 -4.65
N ASN A 267 8.84 1.34 -4.58
CA ASN A 267 9.74 0.45 -5.31
C ASN A 267 9.11 -0.84 -5.87
N ALA A 268 7.90 -1.23 -5.45
CA ALA A 268 7.34 -2.54 -5.80
C ALA A 268 6.56 -2.57 -7.13
N MET A 269 6.52 -1.46 -7.87
CA MET A 269 5.69 -1.30 -9.08
C MET A 269 5.99 -2.34 -10.17
N ILE A 270 7.27 -2.64 -10.42
CA ILE A 270 7.63 -3.62 -11.46
C ILE A 270 7.30 -5.05 -11.05
N SER A 271 7.60 -5.43 -9.79
CA SER A 271 7.31 -6.75 -9.25
C SER A 271 5.80 -7.01 -9.30
N PHE A 272 4.98 -6.04 -8.90
CA PHE A 272 3.53 -6.21 -8.96
C PHE A 272 2.99 -6.42 -10.36
N VAL A 273 3.44 -5.61 -11.31
CA VAL A 273 2.99 -5.76 -12.70
C VAL A 273 3.38 -7.12 -13.24
N LYS A 274 4.63 -7.56 -13.02
CA LYS A 274 5.13 -8.82 -13.52
C LYS A 274 4.46 -10.04 -12.86
N ASP A 275 4.33 -10.00 -11.54
CA ASP A 275 4.02 -11.18 -10.74
C ASP A 275 2.51 -11.32 -10.47
N HIS A 276 1.74 -10.23 -10.51
CA HIS A 276 0.31 -10.25 -10.23
C HIS A 276 -0.58 -9.75 -11.37
N ASN A 277 -0.26 -8.63 -12.03
CA ASN A 277 -1.15 -8.08 -13.07
C ASN A 277 -0.97 -8.82 -14.42
N CYS A 278 0.26 -8.97 -14.91
CA CYS A 278 0.58 -9.56 -16.21
C CYS A 278 0.04 -10.98 -16.39
N PRO A 279 0.17 -11.93 -15.43
CA PRO A 279 -0.30 -13.31 -15.61
C PRO A 279 -1.79 -13.41 -15.94
N ARG A 280 -2.59 -12.43 -15.50
CA ARG A 280 -4.03 -12.37 -15.78
C ARG A 280 -4.31 -11.92 -17.22
N PHE A 281 -3.60 -10.89 -17.70
CA PHE A 281 -3.81 -10.34 -19.04
C PHE A 281 -3.06 -11.12 -20.14
N SER A 282 -1.98 -11.82 -19.80
CA SER A 282 -1.30 -12.74 -20.73
C SER A 282 -2.10 -14.02 -20.96
N ARG A 283 -2.81 -14.54 -19.94
CA ARG A 283 -3.77 -15.63 -20.13
C ARG A 283 -4.90 -15.25 -21.10
N LEU A 284 -5.40 -14.01 -20.98
CA LEU A 284 -6.39 -13.45 -21.90
C LEU A 284 -5.86 -13.32 -23.34
N SER A 285 -4.56 -13.04 -23.55
CA SER A 285 -4.01 -12.96 -24.90
C SER A 285 -3.92 -14.34 -25.55
N SER A 286 -3.53 -15.38 -24.82
CA SER A 286 -3.52 -16.76 -25.34
C SER A 286 -4.92 -17.29 -25.63
N GLU A 287 -5.92 -17.05 -24.76
CA GLU A 287 -7.31 -17.45 -25.01
C GLU A 287 -7.95 -16.63 -26.14
N ALA A 288 -7.66 -15.34 -26.25
CA ALA A 288 -8.14 -14.50 -27.35
C ALA A 288 -7.50 -14.86 -28.69
N GLU A 289 -6.22 -15.25 -28.72
CA GLU A 289 -5.55 -15.77 -29.92
C GLU A 289 -6.16 -17.11 -30.37
N GLU A 290 -6.57 -17.98 -29.45
CA GLU A 290 -7.23 -19.26 -29.76
C GLU A 290 -8.66 -19.10 -30.28
N ILE A 291 -9.39 -18.06 -29.83
CA ILE A 291 -10.74 -17.74 -30.30
C ILE A 291 -10.74 -17.06 -31.69
N ILE A 292 -9.63 -16.41 -32.05
CA ILE A 292 -9.46 -15.67 -33.30
C ILE A 292 -8.73 -16.49 -34.38
N SER A 293 -8.11 -17.62 -34.00
CA SER A 293 -7.47 -18.59 -34.91
C SER A 293 -8.45 -19.63 -35.44
#